data_AF-A0AA87LSP5-F1
#
_entry.id   AF-A0AA87LSP5-F1
#
_cell.length_a   1.000
_cell.length_b   1.000
_cell.length_c   1.000
_cell.angle_alpha   90.00
_cell.angle_beta   90.00
_cell.angle_gamma   90.00
#
_symmetry.space_group_name_H-M   'P 1'
#
loop_
_entity.id
_entity.type
_entity.pdbx_description
1 polymer ?
#
loop_
_entity_poly.entity_id
_entity_poly.type
_entity_poly.pdbx_seq_one_letter_code
_entity_poly.pdbx_strand_id
1 'polypeptide(L)'
;MIYQFNVQLKHTHPKVWRRLQVDSEMSFYQLHQVLQIAFEWENSHLHAFEIMKAHGKMSPRVEIGMNDEEFDLFGNETLDEKTEFVKDWFTTVKDRTLYTYDFGDDWQHDIVLEKMMEPKKGVKYPHCVKAVGLAPEEDSWGTEEERENVEPDILTAEVNGNLAPYAQEVLNNSEQTTNIWKRLLLKSKELNALKPWELIGDNEVFIVQDPVSQEYLFISVLGGAGQEYGLAVYIGEEGYRSLQLTMEQKTPLLEVIFIQRSLLLSFVDRHELEKEDYDFLKSQDVTFRGKKQWPEFRSMVPGSYPWSIDQEEVRILILAIEQTNHVFQLARQEIPLPLFQQEDKIFARIPYESVQGMHWENELLHIDSIENGNSPLPVEQIVSDVEIKLAKSTAVLNSSIQFDLFYINMPVQSATGERPYFPYMAVGIDSQTGMVLHQDIFESRDAAENAQRGLLQVVERIGKLPKKLVLTAATHRLLEPVLSKLKLKAEVVSFLPEVESFKTALSQFET
;
A
#
# COMPACT_ATOMS: atom_id res chain seq x y z
N MET A 1 -0.34 24.43 2.05
CA MET A 1 -0.63 25.84 1.67
C MET A 1 -2.06 26.14 2.11
N ILE A 2 -2.44 27.39 2.37
CA ILE A 2 -3.81 27.72 2.81
C ILE A 2 -4.59 28.37 1.68
N TYR A 3 -5.78 27.82 1.41
CA TYR A 3 -6.72 28.33 0.41
C TYR A 3 -7.82 29.12 1.09
N GLN A 4 -8.09 30.32 0.58
CA GLN A 4 -9.22 31.13 1.01
C GLN A 4 -10.34 31.04 -0.02
N PHE A 5 -11.46 30.45 0.40
CA PHE A 5 -12.69 30.33 -0.38
C PHE A 5 -13.71 31.38 0.01
N ASN A 6 -14.44 31.89 -0.99
CA ASN A 6 -15.76 32.49 -0.77
C ASN A 6 -16.81 31.44 -1.11
N VAL A 7 -17.62 31.08 -0.12
CA VAL A 7 -18.70 30.11 -0.22
C VAL A 7 -20.02 30.86 -0.09
N GLN A 8 -20.81 30.90 -1.16
CA GLN A 8 -22.10 31.60 -1.18
C GLN A 8 -23.24 30.62 -1.40
N LEU A 9 -24.19 30.57 -0.45
CA LEU A 9 -25.42 29.82 -0.62
C LEU A 9 -26.33 30.56 -1.60
N LYS A 10 -26.70 29.89 -2.69
CA LYS A 10 -27.51 30.46 -3.76
C LYS A 10 -28.98 30.60 -3.33
N HIS A 11 -29.73 31.40 -4.08
CA HIS A 11 -31.17 31.56 -3.92
C HIS A 11 -31.67 32.03 -2.52
N THR A 12 -30.78 32.61 -1.70
CA THR A 12 -31.12 33.16 -0.38
C THR A 12 -31.21 34.68 -0.39
N HIS A 13 -32.27 35.21 0.24
CA HIS A 13 -32.45 36.62 0.55
C HIS A 13 -32.87 36.77 2.03
N PRO A 14 -32.10 37.50 2.87
CA PRO A 14 -30.82 38.16 2.60
C PRO A 14 -29.70 37.17 2.22
N LYS A 15 -28.59 37.69 1.66
CA LYS A 15 -27.49 36.84 1.17
C LYS A 15 -26.81 36.09 2.32
N VAL A 16 -26.62 34.79 2.15
CA VAL A 16 -25.85 33.94 3.07
C VAL A 16 -24.51 33.56 2.43
N TRP A 17 -23.40 33.86 3.10
CA TRP A 17 -22.08 33.44 2.64
C TRP A 17 -21.06 33.34 3.78
N ARG A 18 -19.97 32.60 3.52
CA ARG A 18 -18.83 32.40 4.40
C ARG A 18 -17.54 32.61 3.62
N ARG A 19 -16.53 33.23 4.26
CA ARG A 19 -15.16 33.27 3.74
C ARG A 19 -14.29 32.37 4.61
N LEU A 20 -13.93 31.21 4.07
CA LEU A 20 -13.27 30.14 4.79
C LEU A 20 -11.82 30.02 4.33
N GLN A 21 -10.93 29.69 5.27
CA GLN A 21 -9.54 29.33 5.03
C GLN A 21 -9.35 27.87 5.39
N VAL A 22 -8.87 27.06 4.45
CA VAL A 22 -8.70 25.61 4.61
C VAL A 22 -7.30 25.19 4.14
N ASP A 23 -6.84 24.02 4.56
CA ASP A 23 -5.61 23.46 4.01
C ASP A 23 -5.84 22.99 2.57
N SER A 24 -4.91 23.31 1.68
CA SER A 24 -4.91 22.85 0.29
C SER A 24 -4.86 21.33 0.17
N GLU A 25 -4.31 20.64 1.18
CA GLU A 25 -4.20 19.18 1.22
C GLU A 25 -5.45 18.48 1.79
N MET A 26 -6.53 19.22 2.06
CA MET A 26 -7.79 18.58 2.42
C MET A 26 -8.42 17.86 1.24
N SER A 27 -9.06 16.72 1.49
CA SER A 27 -9.92 16.06 0.51
C SER A 27 -11.26 16.78 0.35
N PHE A 28 -12.00 16.46 -0.71
CA PHE A 28 -13.36 17.00 -0.88
C PHE A 28 -14.33 16.55 0.22
N TYR A 29 -14.15 15.35 0.77
CA TYR A 29 -14.88 14.89 1.96
C TYR A 29 -14.62 15.79 3.18
N GLN A 30 -13.36 16.15 3.42
CA GLN A 30 -13.01 17.06 4.51
C GLN A 30 -13.57 18.46 4.26
N LEU A 31 -13.50 18.96 3.02
CA LEU A 31 -14.12 20.23 2.66
C LEU A 31 -15.64 20.21 2.90
N HIS A 32 -16.31 19.12 2.58
CA HIS A 32 -17.74 18.92 2.87
C HIS A 32 -18.04 19.03 4.38
N GLN A 33 -17.26 18.38 5.24
CA GLN A 33 -17.41 18.50 6.70
C GLN A 33 -17.22 19.95 7.18
N VAL A 34 -16.26 20.68 6.61
CA VAL A 34 -16.08 22.12 6.91
C VAL A 34 -17.32 22.94 6.51
N LEU A 35 -17.94 22.63 5.37
CA LEU A 35 -19.15 23.33 4.90
C LEU A 35 -20.33 23.05 5.83
N GLN A 36 -20.57 21.80 6.22
CA GLN A 36 -21.63 21.42 7.15
C GLN A 36 -21.52 22.19 8.47
N ILE A 37 -20.32 22.23 9.06
CA ILE A 37 -20.07 22.97 10.31
C ILE A 37 -20.23 24.49 10.10
N ALA A 38 -19.76 25.04 8.97
CA ALA A 38 -19.78 26.48 8.73
C ALA A 38 -21.18 27.05 8.43
N PHE A 39 -22.10 26.18 7.99
CA PHE A 39 -23.50 26.50 7.72
C PHE A 39 -24.47 25.93 8.77
N GLU A 40 -23.96 25.24 9.80
CA GLU A 40 -24.74 24.67 10.91
C GLU A 40 -25.77 23.64 10.46
N TRP A 41 -25.37 22.73 9.58
CA TRP A 41 -26.16 21.59 9.13
C TRP A 41 -25.67 20.27 9.71
N GLU A 42 -26.54 19.27 9.71
CA GLU A 42 -26.41 18.02 10.46
C GLU A 42 -25.81 16.88 9.65
N ASN A 43 -25.51 17.10 8.36
CA ASN A 43 -24.96 16.08 7.47
C ASN A 43 -25.86 14.83 7.31
N SER A 44 -27.17 15.04 7.23
CA SER A 44 -28.20 13.99 7.12
C SER A 44 -28.56 13.60 5.67
N HIS A 45 -28.10 14.35 4.66
CA HIS A 45 -28.45 14.12 3.26
C HIS A 45 -27.23 13.92 2.36
N LEU A 46 -27.49 13.43 1.14
CA LEU A 46 -26.48 13.26 0.10
C LEU A 46 -25.95 14.61 -0.42
N HIS A 47 -24.72 14.58 -0.94
CA HIS A 47 -24.07 15.73 -1.54
C HIS A 47 -23.16 15.37 -2.70
N ALA A 48 -22.85 16.38 -3.51
CA ALA A 48 -21.84 16.29 -4.56
C ALA A 48 -21.22 17.66 -4.87
N PHE A 49 -20.05 17.63 -5.49
CA PHE A 49 -19.32 18.79 -6.00
C PHE A 49 -19.24 18.72 -7.53
N GLU A 50 -19.81 19.70 -8.23
CA GLU A 50 -19.64 19.87 -9.68
C GLU A 50 -18.49 20.85 -9.95
N ILE A 51 -17.41 20.37 -10.56
CA ILE A 51 -16.27 21.19 -10.95
C ILE A 51 -16.67 22.06 -12.14
N MET A 52 -16.84 23.35 -11.89
CA MET A 52 -17.22 24.32 -12.94
C MET A 52 -15.98 24.87 -13.64
N LYS A 53 -14.91 25.13 -12.90
CA LYS A 53 -13.70 25.74 -13.41
C LYS A 53 -12.49 25.28 -12.59
N ALA A 54 -11.54 24.63 -13.26
CA ALA A 54 -10.29 24.15 -12.68
C ALA A 54 -9.13 24.52 -13.61
N HIS A 55 -7.93 24.71 -13.05
CA HIS A 55 -6.73 25.06 -13.83
C HIS A 55 -6.90 26.34 -14.68
N GLY A 56 -7.68 27.29 -14.18
CA GLY A 56 -7.99 28.54 -14.88
C GLY A 56 -8.90 28.38 -16.11
N LYS A 57 -9.37 27.17 -16.42
CA LYS A 57 -10.22 26.86 -17.58
C LYS A 57 -11.58 26.32 -17.15
N MET A 58 -12.59 26.53 -17.99
CA MET A 58 -13.88 25.86 -17.80
C MET A 58 -13.66 24.36 -17.90
N SER A 59 -14.13 23.63 -16.90
CA SER A 59 -13.99 22.18 -16.85
C SER A 59 -15.14 21.52 -17.63
N PRO A 60 -14.94 20.33 -18.25
CA PRO A 60 -16.07 19.43 -18.46
C PRO A 60 -16.74 19.16 -17.09
N ARG A 61 -18.05 18.90 -17.09
CA ARG A 61 -18.81 18.60 -15.86
C ARG A 61 -18.23 17.34 -15.20
N VAL A 62 -17.28 17.53 -14.29
CA VAL A 62 -16.73 16.48 -13.44
C VAL A 62 -17.46 16.60 -12.10
N GLU A 63 -17.97 15.47 -11.63
CA GLU A 63 -18.61 15.36 -10.34
C GLU A 63 -17.67 14.65 -9.37
N ILE A 64 -17.56 15.18 -8.16
CA ILE A 64 -16.84 14.56 -7.04
C ILE A 64 -17.85 14.35 -5.92
N GLY A 65 -17.99 13.13 -5.43
CA GLY A 65 -19.01 12.77 -4.45
C GLY A 65 -18.70 11.45 -3.76
N MET A 66 -19.68 10.94 -3.01
CA MET A 66 -19.57 9.63 -2.39
C MET A 66 -19.49 8.54 -3.47
N ASN A 67 -18.42 7.74 -3.45
CA ASN A 67 -18.28 6.58 -4.33
C ASN A 67 -19.18 5.45 -3.80
N ASP A 68 -20.38 5.33 -4.35
CA ASP A 68 -21.32 4.25 -4.05
C ASP A 68 -21.65 3.49 -5.34
N GLU A 69 -21.17 2.26 -5.45
CA GLU A 69 -21.29 1.40 -6.65
C GLU A 69 -22.76 1.11 -7.03
N GLU A 70 -23.72 1.35 -6.13
CA GLU A 70 -25.15 1.16 -6.37
C GLU A 70 -25.85 2.32 -7.11
N PHE A 71 -25.23 3.51 -7.23
CA PHE A 71 -25.87 4.73 -7.75
C PHE A 71 -25.45 5.14 -9.17
N ASP A 72 -24.66 4.33 -9.87
CA ASP A 72 -24.21 4.59 -11.24
C ASP A 72 -25.30 4.33 -12.30
N LEU A 73 -26.38 5.10 -12.25
CA LEU A 73 -27.55 4.95 -13.13
C LEU A 73 -27.43 5.73 -14.45
N PHE A 74 -26.41 6.59 -14.61
CA PHE A 74 -26.32 7.51 -15.75
C PHE A 74 -24.94 7.61 -16.45
N GLY A 75 -23.93 6.83 -16.06
CA GLY A 75 -22.72 6.61 -16.87
C GLY A 75 -21.76 7.81 -16.98
N ASN A 76 -21.78 8.72 -16.01
CA ASN A 76 -20.70 9.67 -15.78
C ASN A 76 -19.90 9.18 -14.57
N GLU A 77 -18.59 9.06 -14.72
CA GLU A 77 -17.68 8.64 -13.65
C GLU A 77 -17.63 9.73 -12.57
N THR A 78 -18.22 9.45 -11.40
CA THR A 78 -18.12 10.30 -10.20
C THR A 78 -16.82 9.95 -9.48
N LEU A 79 -15.97 10.95 -9.25
CA LEU A 79 -14.70 10.75 -8.54
C LEU A 79 -14.93 10.70 -7.03
N ASP A 80 -14.13 9.89 -6.32
CA ASP A 80 -14.26 9.69 -4.88
C ASP A 80 -13.75 10.91 -4.09
N GLU A 81 -14.65 11.55 -3.35
CA GLU A 81 -14.35 12.71 -2.51
C GLU A 81 -13.29 12.47 -1.42
N LYS A 82 -13.01 11.21 -1.06
CA LYS A 82 -11.97 10.85 -0.08
C LYS A 82 -10.56 10.85 -0.68
N THR A 83 -10.44 10.62 -1.99
CA THR A 83 -9.15 10.52 -2.69
C THR A 83 -8.83 11.77 -3.50
N GLU A 84 -9.84 12.55 -3.87
CA GLU A 84 -9.65 13.82 -4.57
C GLU A 84 -9.32 14.97 -3.59
N PHE A 85 -8.21 15.67 -3.83
CA PHE A 85 -7.76 16.78 -2.97
C PHE A 85 -8.09 18.14 -3.56
N VAL A 86 -8.39 19.11 -2.68
CA VAL A 86 -8.70 20.49 -3.06
C VAL A 86 -7.59 21.12 -3.92
N LYS A 87 -6.31 20.84 -3.61
CA LYS A 87 -5.16 21.36 -4.38
C LYS A 87 -5.13 20.92 -5.84
N ASP A 88 -5.68 19.76 -6.16
CA ASP A 88 -5.61 19.20 -7.51
C ASP A 88 -6.58 19.93 -8.45
N TRP A 89 -7.70 20.41 -7.90
CA TRP A 89 -8.76 21.08 -8.66
C TRP A 89 -8.69 22.61 -8.59
N PHE A 90 -8.35 23.17 -7.43
CA PHE A 90 -8.18 24.61 -7.23
C PHE A 90 -6.71 25.00 -7.35
N THR A 91 -6.27 25.27 -8.58
CA THR A 91 -4.85 25.60 -8.86
C THR A 91 -4.65 27.07 -9.21
N THR A 92 -5.73 27.76 -9.62
CA THR A 92 -5.70 29.17 -10.01
C THR A 92 -6.79 29.96 -9.29
N VAL A 93 -6.47 31.19 -8.85
CA VAL A 93 -7.47 32.10 -8.27
C VAL A 93 -8.65 32.28 -9.24
N LYS A 94 -9.87 32.25 -8.71
CA LYS A 94 -11.16 32.17 -9.44
C LYS A 94 -11.49 30.80 -10.04
N ASP A 95 -10.78 29.74 -9.71
CA ASP A 95 -11.32 28.37 -9.87
C ASP A 95 -12.56 28.22 -8.98
N ARG A 96 -13.51 27.40 -9.46
CA ARG A 96 -14.90 27.43 -9.00
C ARG A 96 -15.52 26.04 -9.04
N THR A 97 -16.24 25.70 -7.97
CA THR A 97 -16.99 24.46 -7.82
C THR A 97 -18.37 24.78 -7.26
N LEU A 98 -19.38 24.03 -7.68
CA LEU A 98 -20.73 24.07 -7.12
C LEU A 98 -20.89 22.90 -6.16
N TYR A 99 -21.17 23.16 -4.88
CA TYR A 99 -21.48 22.13 -3.90
C TYR A 99 -22.98 22.06 -3.68
N THR A 100 -23.59 20.92 -4.00
CA THR A 100 -25.02 20.68 -3.77
C THR A 100 -25.17 19.77 -2.57
N TYR A 101 -25.93 20.22 -1.58
CA TYR A 101 -26.31 19.45 -0.39
C TYR A 101 -27.81 19.22 -0.39
N ASP A 102 -28.23 18.01 -0.04
CA ASP A 102 -29.61 17.53 -0.14
C ASP A 102 -30.19 17.65 -1.55
N PHE A 103 -30.19 16.53 -2.29
CA PHE A 103 -30.76 16.48 -3.64
C PHE A 103 -32.28 16.62 -3.68
N GLY A 104 -32.96 16.55 -2.53
CA GLY A 104 -34.38 16.89 -2.40
C GLY A 104 -34.59 18.41 -2.44
N ASP A 105 -33.97 19.12 -1.50
CA ASP A 105 -34.13 20.57 -1.33
C ASP A 105 -33.20 21.44 -2.23
N ASP A 106 -32.19 20.83 -2.86
CA ASP A 106 -31.25 21.44 -3.83
C ASP A 106 -30.47 22.65 -3.25
N TRP A 107 -29.87 22.49 -2.07
CA TRP A 107 -29.07 23.55 -1.45
C TRP A 107 -27.71 23.72 -2.13
N GLN A 108 -27.64 24.71 -3.03
CA GLN A 108 -26.45 24.96 -3.84
C GLN A 108 -25.52 26.04 -3.28
N HIS A 109 -24.24 25.71 -3.11
CA HIS A 109 -23.18 26.60 -2.66
C HIS A 109 -22.20 26.87 -3.79
N ASP A 110 -22.01 28.14 -4.08
CA ASP A 110 -20.99 28.59 -5.01
C ASP A 110 -19.66 28.78 -4.28
N ILE A 111 -18.68 27.90 -4.55
CA ILE A 111 -17.35 27.91 -3.92
C ILE A 111 -16.34 28.49 -4.90
N VAL A 112 -15.69 29.59 -4.53
CA VAL A 112 -14.72 30.29 -5.39
C VAL A 112 -13.40 30.50 -4.65
N LEU A 113 -12.28 30.07 -5.24
CA LEU A 113 -10.94 30.33 -4.71
C LEU A 113 -10.61 31.83 -4.85
N GLU A 114 -10.52 32.56 -3.74
CA GLU A 114 -10.17 33.98 -3.72
C GLU A 114 -8.66 34.21 -3.60
N LYS A 115 -7.96 33.42 -2.77
CA LYS A 115 -6.53 33.61 -2.46
C LYS A 115 -5.84 32.29 -2.10
N MET A 116 -4.56 32.19 -2.43
CA MET A 116 -3.63 31.17 -1.95
C MET A 116 -2.56 31.85 -1.08
N MET A 117 -2.26 31.30 0.09
CA MET A 117 -1.35 31.93 1.06
C MET A 117 -0.64 30.92 1.95
N GLU A 118 0.48 31.36 2.55
CA GLU A 118 1.16 30.58 3.57
C GLU A 118 0.37 30.56 4.90
N PRO A 119 0.45 29.44 5.66
CA PRO A 119 -0.20 29.34 6.96
C PRO A 119 0.33 30.41 7.92
N LYS A 120 -0.58 31.05 8.66
CA LYS A 120 -0.22 32.06 9.65
C LYS A 120 0.08 31.40 10.99
N LYS A 121 1.23 31.73 11.58
CA LYS A 121 1.61 31.24 12.92
C LYS A 121 0.53 31.57 13.95
N GLY A 122 0.07 30.54 14.68
CA GLY A 122 -0.93 30.68 15.74
C GLY A 122 -2.39 30.63 15.27
N VAL A 123 -2.64 30.51 13.96
CA VAL A 123 -3.98 30.27 13.41
C VAL A 123 -4.16 28.78 13.17
N LYS A 124 -5.30 28.22 13.61
CA LYS A 124 -5.71 26.85 13.34
C LYS A 124 -6.66 26.84 12.15
N TYR A 125 -6.56 25.83 11.30
CA TYR A 125 -7.39 25.68 10.11
C TYR A 125 -8.25 24.43 10.22
N PRO A 126 -9.50 24.42 9.70
CA PRO A 126 -10.15 25.49 8.96
C PRO A 126 -10.50 26.71 9.83
N HIS A 127 -10.58 27.90 9.20
CA HIS A 127 -10.86 29.16 9.88
C HIS A 127 -11.79 30.06 9.06
N CYS A 128 -12.81 30.63 9.69
CA CYS A 128 -13.71 31.60 9.05
C CYS A 128 -13.21 33.03 9.25
N VAL A 129 -12.91 33.71 8.14
CA VAL A 129 -12.47 35.12 8.14
C VAL A 129 -13.67 36.07 8.28
N LYS A 130 -14.82 35.67 7.71
CA LYS A 130 -16.05 36.47 7.74
C LYS A 130 -17.25 35.60 7.38
N ALA A 131 -18.32 35.72 8.16
CA ALA A 131 -19.63 35.12 7.92
C ALA A 131 -20.71 36.21 7.82
N VAL A 132 -21.69 36.02 6.94
CA VAL A 132 -22.84 36.91 6.77
C VAL A 132 -24.09 36.10 6.51
N GLY A 133 -25.16 36.42 7.23
CA GLY A 133 -26.49 35.78 7.11
C GLY A 133 -26.54 34.41 7.77
N LEU A 134 -27.60 34.15 8.52
CA LEU A 134 -27.91 32.81 9.04
C LEU A 134 -28.29 31.89 7.88
N ALA A 135 -27.72 30.68 7.89
CA ALA A 135 -28.15 29.64 6.97
C ALA A 135 -29.60 29.24 7.31
N PRO A 136 -30.41 28.84 6.32
CA PRO A 136 -31.70 28.20 6.60
C PRO A 136 -31.48 26.93 7.43
N GLU A 137 -32.42 26.61 8.32
CA GLU A 137 -32.44 25.29 8.96
C GLU A 137 -32.55 24.18 7.89
N GLU A 138 -31.96 23.03 8.18
CA GLU A 138 -32.08 21.83 7.36
C GLU A 138 -33.57 21.42 7.25
N ASP A 139 -33.99 20.84 6.11
CA ASP A 139 -35.38 20.50 5.79
C ASP A 139 -36.39 21.70 5.76
N SER A 140 -35.94 22.95 5.80
CA SER A 140 -36.84 24.13 5.88
C SER A 140 -37.49 24.54 4.55
N TRP A 141 -37.15 23.89 3.42
CA TRP A 141 -37.58 24.27 2.06
C TRP A 141 -37.30 25.76 1.71
N GLY A 142 -36.47 26.46 2.49
CA GLY A 142 -36.21 27.89 2.35
C GLY A 142 -37.39 28.82 2.66
N THR A 143 -38.37 28.33 3.42
CA THR A 143 -39.65 29.02 3.67
C THR A 143 -39.64 30.00 4.86
N GLU A 144 -38.50 30.21 5.52
CA GLU A 144 -38.40 31.17 6.63
C GLU A 144 -38.55 32.62 6.13
N GLU A 145 -39.69 33.24 6.48
CA GLU A 145 -40.07 34.57 6.00
C GLU A 145 -39.24 35.71 6.64
N GLU A 146 -38.61 35.51 7.80
CA GLU A 146 -37.73 36.52 8.43
C GLU A 146 -36.61 35.85 9.27
N ARG A 147 -35.37 35.85 8.75
CA ARG A 147 -34.18 35.42 9.50
C ARG A 147 -33.65 36.55 10.37
N GLU A 148 -33.28 36.25 11.61
CA GLU A 148 -32.68 37.22 12.53
C GLU A 148 -31.40 37.83 11.91
N ASN A 149 -31.29 39.16 11.96
CA ASN A 149 -30.11 39.85 11.45
C ASN A 149 -29.01 39.85 12.52
N VAL A 150 -28.12 38.85 12.44
CA VAL A 150 -26.94 38.75 13.31
C VAL A 150 -25.80 39.61 12.75
N GLU A 151 -25.12 40.37 13.61
CA GLU A 151 -23.95 41.13 13.19
C GLU A 151 -22.85 40.19 12.66
N PRO A 152 -22.23 40.49 11.50
CA PRO A 152 -21.24 39.61 10.87
C PRO A 152 -20.09 39.18 11.79
N ASP A 153 -19.66 40.03 12.72
CA ASP A 153 -18.55 39.73 13.63
C ASP A 153 -18.95 38.69 14.69
N ILE A 154 -20.20 38.74 15.18
CA ILE A 154 -20.77 37.74 16.12
C ILE A 154 -20.88 36.40 15.40
N LEU A 155 -21.52 36.38 14.23
CA LEU A 155 -21.68 35.16 13.44
C LEU A 155 -20.32 34.56 13.04
N THR A 156 -19.33 35.40 12.73
CA THR A 156 -17.97 34.91 12.42
C THR A 156 -17.33 34.26 13.65
N ALA A 157 -17.56 34.78 14.85
CA ALA A 157 -17.06 34.17 16.08
C ALA A 157 -17.75 32.84 16.37
N GLU A 158 -19.06 32.75 16.17
CA GLU A 158 -19.85 31.51 16.33
C GLU A 158 -19.39 30.41 15.36
N VAL A 159 -19.29 30.72 14.07
CA VAL A 159 -18.77 29.77 13.06
C VAL A 159 -17.35 29.29 13.43
N ASN A 160 -16.48 30.18 13.92
CA ASN A 160 -15.15 29.78 14.38
C ASN A 160 -15.18 28.93 15.66
N GLY A 161 -16.15 29.17 16.56
CA GLY A 161 -16.40 28.33 17.73
C GLY A 161 -16.78 26.90 17.33
N ASN A 162 -17.66 26.77 16.34
CA ASN A 162 -18.12 25.49 15.82
C ASN A 162 -17.02 24.76 15.04
N LEU A 163 -16.17 25.49 14.29
CA LEU A 163 -15.03 24.92 13.58
C LEU A 163 -13.86 24.54 14.49
N ALA A 164 -13.76 25.08 15.71
CA ALA A 164 -12.59 24.89 16.56
C ALA A 164 -12.30 23.43 16.95
N PRO A 165 -13.29 22.58 17.29
CA PRO A 165 -13.07 21.15 17.54
C PRO A 165 -12.51 20.43 16.31
N TYR A 166 -13.09 20.66 15.13
CA TYR A 166 -12.64 20.04 13.88
C TYR A 166 -11.24 20.54 13.48
N ALA A 167 -10.96 21.83 13.62
CA ALA A 167 -9.62 22.38 13.40
C ALA A 167 -8.58 21.79 14.37
N GLN A 168 -8.97 21.49 15.61
CA GLN A 168 -8.11 20.79 16.56
C GLN A 168 -7.90 19.33 16.18
N GLU A 169 -8.93 18.64 15.71
CA GLU A 169 -8.84 17.26 15.23
C GLU A 169 -7.92 17.13 14.01
N VAL A 170 -8.08 18.00 13.00
CA VAL A 170 -7.22 18.05 11.82
C VAL A 170 -5.76 18.29 12.23
N LEU A 171 -5.51 19.21 13.15
CA LEU A 171 -4.16 19.43 13.69
C LEU A 171 -3.62 18.20 14.40
N ASN A 172 -4.41 17.56 15.28
CA ASN A 172 -4.01 16.35 15.99
C ASN A 172 -3.68 15.20 15.03
N ASN A 173 -4.47 15.02 13.97
CA ASN A 173 -4.25 13.97 12.96
C ASN A 173 -3.00 14.26 12.13
N SER A 174 -2.79 15.52 11.70
CA SER A 174 -1.56 15.92 11.00
C SER A 174 -0.30 15.79 11.88
N GLU A 175 -0.42 16.11 13.17
CA GLU A 175 0.62 15.90 14.17
C GLU A 175 0.84 14.41 14.41
N GLN A 176 -0.18 13.55 14.44
CA GLN A 176 -0.03 12.10 14.56
C GLN A 176 0.68 11.47 13.35
N THR A 177 0.36 11.87 12.12
CA THR A 177 1.04 11.38 10.92
C THR A 177 2.50 11.88 10.85
N THR A 178 2.76 13.15 11.19
CA THR A 178 4.15 13.66 11.30
C THR A 178 4.91 13.01 12.47
N ASN A 179 4.20 12.66 13.54
CA ASN A 179 4.75 12.02 14.73
C ASN A 179 5.13 10.57 14.45
N ILE A 180 4.38 9.80 13.67
CA ILE A 180 4.70 8.38 13.46
C ILE A 180 6.03 8.18 12.71
N TRP A 181 6.28 8.97 11.65
CA TRP A 181 7.56 8.95 10.93
C TRP A 181 8.72 9.44 11.81
N LYS A 182 8.53 10.56 12.52
CA LYS A 182 9.55 11.05 13.47
C LYS A 182 9.82 10.03 14.59
N ARG A 183 8.78 9.34 15.07
CA ARG A 183 8.87 8.26 16.08
C ARG A 183 9.66 7.08 15.54
N LEU A 184 9.39 6.62 14.31
CA LEU A 184 10.19 5.57 13.67
C LEU A 184 11.66 5.96 13.64
N LEU A 185 11.98 7.17 13.16
CA LEU A 185 13.37 7.65 13.10
C LEU A 185 14.05 7.70 14.48
N LEU A 186 13.35 8.16 15.51
CA LEU A 186 13.87 8.17 16.89
C LEU A 186 14.07 6.75 17.42
N LYS A 187 13.12 5.84 17.17
CA LYS A 187 13.22 4.43 17.58
C LYS A 187 14.33 3.68 16.85
N SER A 188 14.51 3.88 15.54
CA SER A 188 15.64 3.34 14.79
C SER A 188 16.97 3.82 15.37
N LYS A 189 17.06 5.09 15.79
CA LYS A 189 18.26 5.62 16.44
C LYS A 189 18.54 5.00 17.81
N GLU A 190 17.49 4.79 18.62
CA GLU A 190 17.58 4.05 19.88
C GLU A 190 18.11 2.63 19.65
N LEU A 191 17.53 1.90 18.68
CA LEU A 191 17.96 0.54 18.33
C LEU A 191 19.42 0.49 17.90
N ASN A 192 19.85 1.40 17.00
CA ASN A 192 21.23 1.44 16.53
C ASN A 192 22.22 1.72 17.67
N ALA A 193 21.84 2.58 18.61
CA ALA A 193 22.67 2.85 19.78
C ALA A 193 22.80 1.64 20.73
N LEU A 194 21.77 0.78 20.79
CA LEU A 194 21.79 -0.45 21.59
C LEU A 194 22.63 -1.56 20.97
N LYS A 195 22.74 -1.59 19.63
CA LYS A 195 23.47 -2.59 18.86
C LYS A 195 23.08 -4.04 19.20
N PRO A 196 21.80 -4.40 19.03
CA PRO A 196 21.30 -5.74 19.40
C PRO A 196 22.04 -6.89 18.71
N TRP A 197 22.57 -6.66 17.51
CA TRP A 197 23.38 -7.61 16.73
C TRP A 197 24.73 -7.99 17.38
N GLU A 198 25.17 -7.31 18.44
CA GLU A 198 26.33 -7.75 19.23
C GLU A 198 25.97 -8.92 20.18
N LEU A 199 24.68 -9.18 20.42
CA LEU A 199 24.18 -10.22 21.32
C LEU A 199 23.20 -11.22 20.68
N ILE A 200 22.43 -10.79 19.69
CA ILE A 200 21.42 -11.60 19.01
C ILE A 200 21.90 -11.86 17.57
N GLY A 201 22.05 -13.13 17.22
CA GLY A 201 22.37 -13.61 15.88
C GLY A 201 21.19 -13.49 14.91
N ASP A 202 21.51 -13.49 13.62
CA ASP A 202 20.51 -13.43 12.54
C ASP A 202 19.61 -14.68 12.47
N ASN A 203 20.11 -15.82 12.96
CA ASN A 203 19.39 -17.09 13.10
C ASN A 203 18.62 -17.23 14.43
N GLU A 204 18.78 -16.31 15.38
CA GLU A 204 17.98 -16.23 16.62
C GLU A 204 16.68 -15.45 16.36
N VAL A 205 15.89 -15.95 15.41
CA VAL A 205 14.63 -15.34 14.99
C VAL A 205 13.58 -15.48 16.09
N PHE A 206 12.86 -14.39 16.36
CA PHE A 206 11.72 -14.39 17.26
C PHE A 206 10.45 -13.85 16.61
N ILE A 207 9.30 -14.25 17.14
CA ILE A 207 7.99 -13.82 16.68
C ILE A 207 7.48 -12.66 17.53
N VAL A 208 6.83 -11.71 16.87
CA VAL A 208 5.94 -10.74 17.48
C VAL A 208 4.58 -10.88 16.81
N GLN A 209 3.52 -11.12 17.57
CA GLN A 209 2.18 -11.06 17.00
C GLN A 209 1.74 -9.60 16.88
N ASP A 210 1.35 -9.19 15.68
CA ASP A 210 0.83 -7.86 15.46
C ASP A 210 -0.59 -7.73 16.04
N PRO A 211 -0.84 -6.82 16.99
CA PRO A 211 -2.17 -6.69 17.59
C PRO A 211 -3.25 -6.18 16.64
N VAL A 212 -2.87 -5.59 15.50
CA VAL A 212 -3.83 -5.06 14.51
C VAL A 212 -4.21 -6.14 13.50
N SER A 213 -3.24 -6.64 12.71
CA SER A 213 -3.50 -7.65 11.68
C SER A 213 -3.66 -9.07 12.23
N GLN A 214 -3.25 -9.31 13.49
CA GLN A 214 -3.13 -10.63 14.11
C GLN A 214 -2.09 -11.55 13.45
N GLU A 215 -1.35 -11.06 12.44
CA GLU A 215 -0.28 -11.81 11.79
C GLU A 215 0.95 -11.93 12.68
N TYR A 216 1.72 -13.00 12.45
CA TYR A 216 3.04 -13.16 13.06
C TYR A 216 4.10 -12.43 12.25
N LEU A 217 4.90 -11.64 12.96
CA LEU A 217 6.08 -10.95 12.45
C LEU A 217 7.31 -11.73 12.89
N PHE A 218 8.06 -12.32 11.96
CA PHE A 218 9.30 -13.02 12.24
C PHE A 218 10.47 -12.04 12.11
N ILE A 219 11.13 -11.75 13.23
CA ILE A 219 12.15 -10.70 13.31
C ILE A 219 13.53 -11.35 13.36
N SER A 220 14.36 -11.01 12.38
CA SER A 220 15.79 -11.35 12.34
C SER A 220 16.63 -10.10 12.57
N VAL A 221 17.57 -10.17 13.51
CA VAL A 221 18.49 -9.07 13.83
C VAL A 221 19.74 -9.19 12.96
N LEU A 222 19.94 -8.23 12.06
CA LEU A 222 21.05 -8.25 11.10
C LEU A 222 22.30 -7.61 11.71
N GLY A 223 23.47 -8.22 11.52
CA GLY A 223 24.75 -7.63 11.95
C GLY A 223 25.80 -8.56 12.52
N GLY A 224 25.49 -9.84 12.75
CA GLY A 224 26.45 -10.81 13.31
C GLY A 224 27.77 -10.93 12.52
N ALA A 225 27.71 -10.75 11.20
CA ALA A 225 28.88 -10.76 10.31
C ALA A 225 29.60 -9.40 10.16
N GLY A 226 29.07 -8.33 10.75
CA GLY A 226 29.69 -6.99 10.78
C GLY A 226 29.67 -6.20 9.46
N GLN A 227 28.86 -6.61 8.48
CA GLN A 227 28.76 -5.94 7.17
C GLN A 227 27.49 -5.09 7.04
N GLU A 228 26.34 -5.65 7.45
CA GLU A 228 25.03 -5.00 7.39
C GLU A 228 24.38 -5.04 8.76
N TYR A 229 23.89 -3.90 9.24
CA TYR A 229 23.28 -3.78 10.57
C TYR A 229 21.83 -3.36 10.42
N GLY A 230 20.91 -3.99 11.15
CA GLY A 230 19.50 -3.71 10.91
C GLY A 230 18.53 -4.73 11.48
N LEU A 231 17.30 -4.67 10.97
CA LEU A 231 16.24 -5.65 11.19
C LEU A 231 15.64 -6.08 9.86
N ALA A 232 15.39 -7.38 9.71
CA ALA A 232 14.47 -7.92 8.72
C ALA A 232 13.21 -8.42 9.44
N VAL A 233 12.05 -7.88 9.07
CA VAL A 233 10.74 -8.23 9.64
C VAL A 233 9.93 -8.94 8.56
N TYR A 234 9.82 -10.26 8.66
CA TYR A 234 9.05 -11.07 7.72
C TYR A 234 7.60 -11.18 8.18
N ILE A 235 6.66 -10.87 7.29
CA ILE A 235 5.26 -10.66 7.67
C ILE A 235 4.41 -11.86 7.26
N GLY A 236 3.71 -12.44 8.23
CA GLY A 236 2.71 -13.48 8.01
C GLY A 236 3.29 -14.78 7.45
N GLU A 237 2.42 -15.58 6.84
CA GLU A 237 2.77 -16.88 6.27
C GLU A 237 3.74 -16.76 5.09
N GLU A 238 3.53 -15.77 4.20
CA GLU A 238 4.44 -15.51 3.08
C GLU A 238 5.82 -15.07 3.56
N GLY A 239 5.87 -14.25 4.61
CA GLY A 239 7.10 -13.85 5.25
C GLY A 239 7.85 -15.03 5.87
N TYR A 240 7.15 -15.92 6.57
CA TYR A 240 7.75 -17.14 7.11
C TYR A 240 8.41 -17.98 6.02
N ARG A 241 7.70 -18.21 4.90
CA ARG A 241 8.26 -18.93 3.74
C ARG A 241 9.49 -18.23 3.17
N SER A 242 9.43 -16.90 3.04
CA SER A 242 10.55 -16.09 2.57
C SER A 242 11.78 -16.24 3.48
N LEU A 243 11.57 -16.21 4.79
CA LEU A 243 12.62 -16.41 5.79
C LEU A 243 13.23 -17.81 5.70
N GLN A 244 12.41 -18.86 5.59
CA GLN A 244 12.90 -20.23 5.44
C GLN A 244 13.83 -20.36 4.23
N LEU A 245 13.41 -19.84 3.07
CA LEU A 245 14.21 -19.89 1.84
C LEU A 245 15.50 -19.07 1.94
N THR A 246 15.44 -17.91 2.61
CA THR A 246 16.61 -17.07 2.88
C THR A 246 17.64 -17.80 3.74
N MET A 247 17.19 -18.49 4.80
CA MET A 247 18.06 -19.21 5.74
C MET A 247 18.64 -20.51 5.17
N GLU A 248 17.91 -21.19 4.29
CA GLU A 248 18.40 -22.41 3.65
C GLU A 248 19.58 -22.18 2.71
N GLN A 249 19.72 -20.98 2.12
CA GLN A 249 20.79 -20.59 1.20
C GLN A 249 21.00 -21.55 0.00
N LYS A 250 19.95 -22.31 -0.37
CA LYS A 250 19.95 -23.22 -1.54
C LYS A 250 19.36 -22.55 -2.78
N THR A 251 18.49 -21.56 -2.58
CA THR A 251 17.80 -20.83 -3.64
C THR A 251 18.68 -19.68 -4.11
N PRO A 252 18.80 -19.42 -5.43
CA PRO A 252 19.52 -18.26 -5.94
C PRO A 252 19.01 -16.96 -5.32
N LEU A 253 19.92 -16.05 -4.95
CA LEU A 253 19.58 -14.80 -4.25
C LEU A 253 18.49 -13.99 -4.96
N LEU A 254 18.55 -13.91 -6.29
CA LEU A 254 17.57 -13.17 -7.08
C LEU A 254 16.16 -13.78 -6.99
N GLU A 255 16.04 -15.11 -6.96
CA GLU A 255 14.75 -15.79 -6.77
C GLU A 255 14.19 -15.53 -5.37
N VAL A 256 15.05 -15.47 -4.35
CA VAL A 256 14.64 -15.09 -2.98
C VAL A 256 14.09 -13.67 -2.97
N ILE A 257 14.73 -12.72 -3.63
CA ILE A 257 14.27 -11.32 -3.72
C ILE A 257 12.86 -11.24 -4.32
N PHE A 258 12.58 -12.00 -5.39
CA PHE A 258 11.29 -11.95 -6.06
C PHE A 258 10.11 -12.45 -5.23
N ILE A 259 10.36 -13.29 -4.24
CA ILE A 259 9.30 -13.87 -3.40
C ILE A 259 9.30 -13.30 -1.99
N GLN A 260 10.22 -12.39 -1.69
CA GLN A 260 10.43 -11.91 -0.33
C GLN A 260 9.27 -11.03 0.13
N ARG A 261 8.61 -11.44 1.22
CA ARG A 261 7.66 -10.63 1.98
C ARG A 261 8.28 -10.16 3.29
N SER A 262 8.79 -8.94 3.33
CA SER A 262 9.42 -8.39 4.53
C SER A 262 9.48 -6.86 4.55
N LEU A 263 9.79 -6.30 5.72
CA LEU A 263 10.27 -4.92 5.88
C LEU A 263 11.72 -4.97 6.33
N LEU A 264 12.55 -4.11 5.73
CA LEU A 264 13.96 -3.98 6.07
C LEU A 264 14.21 -2.60 6.69
N LEU A 265 14.87 -2.60 7.83
CA LEU A 265 15.54 -1.44 8.41
C LEU A 265 17.04 -1.70 8.34
N SER A 266 17.76 -0.93 7.53
CA SER A 266 19.21 -1.04 7.38
C SER A 266 19.89 0.23 7.88
N PHE A 267 21.02 0.10 8.58
CA PHE A 267 21.85 1.23 8.98
C PHE A 267 23.03 1.38 8.03
N VAL A 268 22.95 2.38 7.17
CA VAL A 268 23.90 2.62 6.08
C VAL A 268 24.76 3.86 6.32
N ASP A 269 25.80 4.02 5.51
CA ASP A 269 26.53 5.27 5.37
C ASP A 269 25.72 6.24 4.50
N ARG A 270 25.92 7.55 4.73
CA ARG A 270 25.21 8.61 4.00
C ARG A 270 25.24 8.46 2.46
N HIS A 271 26.35 7.95 1.92
CA HIS A 271 26.57 7.86 0.48
C HIS A 271 25.91 6.63 -0.17
N GLU A 272 25.41 5.70 0.65
CA GLU A 272 24.67 4.52 0.21
C GLU A 272 23.16 4.83 0.06
N LEU A 273 22.66 5.92 0.66
CA LEU A 273 21.26 6.32 0.54
C LEU A 273 20.93 6.85 -0.87
N GLU A 274 19.73 6.51 -1.34
CA GLU A 274 19.13 7.18 -2.49
C GLU A 274 18.80 8.64 -2.15
N LYS A 275 18.63 9.45 -3.19
CA LYS A 275 18.40 10.90 -3.02
C LYS A 275 17.08 11.16 -2.30
N GLU A 276 16.05 10.41 -2.67
CA GLU A 276 14.71 10.47 -2.14
C GLU A 276 14.69 10.14 -0.64
N ASP A 277 15.41 9.09 -0.21
CA ASP A 277 15.55 8.77 1.22
C ASP A 277 16.31 9.85 1.98
N TYR A 278 17.39 10.37 1.39
CA TYR A 278 18.16 11.44 2.02
C TYR A 278 17.30 12.70 2.23
N ASP A 279 16.56 13.12 1.20
CA ASP A 279 15.69 14.29 1.25
C ASP A 279 14.54 14.06 2.25
N PHE A 280 13.97 12.86 2.29
CA PHE A 280 13.00 12.46 3.32
C PHE A 280 13.58 12.60 4.73
N LEU A 281 14.73 11.99 5.03
CA LEU A 281 15.37 12.08 6.35
C LEU A 281 15.71 13.53 6.73
N LYS A 282 16.00 14.39 5.75
CA LYS A 282 16.27 15.83 5.97
C LYS A 282 15.02 16.67 6.18
N SER A 283 13.89 16.27 5.61
CA SER A 283 12.61 16.91 5.87
C SER A 283 12.17 16.72 7.33
N GLN A 284 12.65 15.65 7.97
CA GLN A 284 12.38 15.35 9.37
C GLN A 284 13.34 16.11 10.30
N ASP A 285 12.81 16.66 11.40
CA ASP A 285 13.59 17.33 12.45
C ASP A 285 14.34 16.31 13.34
N VAL A 286 15.15 15.45 12.70
CA VAL A 286 15.98 14.40 13.32
C VAL A 286 17.35 14.37 12.65
N THR A 287 18.42 14.44 13.43
CA THR A 287 19.79 14.48 12.89
C THR A 287 20.51 13.12 12.97
N PHE A 288 21.09 12.71 11.84
CA PHE A 288 21.96 11.54 11.68
C PHE A 288 23.39 11.95 11.31
N ARG A 289 24.39 11.34 11.95
CA ARG A 289 25.82 11.60 11.75
C ARG A 289 26.63 10.36 12.08
N GLY A 290 27.71 10.11 11.34
CA GLY A 290 28.59 8.96 11.56
C GLY A 290 28.41 7.87 10.50
N LYS A 291 29.26 6.83 10.58
CA LYS A 291 29.22 5.66 9.71
C LYS A 291 28.18 4.66 10.18
N LYS A 292 27.42 4.06 9.26
CA LYS A 292 26.34 3.09 9.56
C LYS A 292 25.37 3.64 10.62
N GLN A 293 24.99 4.90 10.46
CA GLN A 293 24.09 5.63 11.38
C GLN A 293 22.83 6.14 10.68
N TRP A 294 22.72 5.98 9.36
CA TRP A 294 21.60 6.48 8.58
C TRP A 294 20.61 5.35 8.37
N PRO A 295 19.35 5.46 8.85
CA PRO A 295 18.37 4.42 8.62
C PRO A 295 17.86 4.49 7.18
N GLU A 296 17.86 3.35 6.52
CA GLU A 296 17.20 3.09 5.25
C GLU A 296 16.05 2.12 5.50
N PHE A 297 14.91 2.37 4.87
CA PHE A 297 13.72 1.54 5.01
C PHE A 297 13.29 1.02 3.64
N ARG A 298 13.06 -0.30 3.54
CA ARG A 298 12.56 -0.94 2.32
C ARG A 298 11.40 -1.86 2.63
N SER A 299 10.37 -1.76 1.80
CA SER A 299 9.28 -2.72 1.74
C SER A 299 9.56 -3.72 0.62
N MET A 300 9.60 -4.99 0.99
CA MET A 300 9.72 -6.14 0.09
C MET A 300 8.33 -6.77 -0.02
N VAL A 301 7.76 -6.67 -1.22
CA VAL A 301 6.49 -7.31 -1.58
C VAL A 301 6.77 -8.29 -2.72
N PRO A 302 6.29 -9.54 -2.62
CA PRO A 302 6.51 -10.54 -3.69
C PRO A 302 6.15 -9.99 -5.08
N GLY A 303 7.02 -10.27 -6.05
CA GLY A 303 6.91 -9.82 -7.44
C GLY A 303 7.12 -8.32 -7.66
N SER A 304 7.39 -7.55 -6.61
CA SER A 304 7.55 -6.09 -6.71
C SER A 304 9.00 -5.67 -6.51
N TYR A 305 9.36 -4.52 -7.10
CA TYR A 305 10.67 -3.91 -6.86
C TYR A 305 10.75 -3.38 -5.40
N PRO A 306 11.91 -3.48 -4.72
CA PRO A 306 12.10 -2.89 -3.40
C PRO A 306 11.72 -1.40 -3.39
N TRP A 307 10.93 -0.97 -2.40
CA TRP A 307 10.34 0.38 -2.44
C TRP A 307 10.30 1.05 -1.07
N SER A 308 9.91 2.32 -1.05
CA SER A 308 9.60 3.04 0.20
C SER A 308 8.44 2.36 0.94
N ILE A 309 8.52 2.41 2.27
CA ILE A 309 7.47 1.91 3.17
C ILE A 309 6.27 2.87 3.21
N ASP A 310 5.09 2.36 3.53
CA ASP A 310 3.88 3.16 3.81
C ASP A 310 3.63 3.38 5.32
N GLN A 311 2.52 4.06 5.69
CA GLN A 311 2.21 4.36 7.09
C GLN A 311 1.94 3.11 7.95
N GLU A 312 1.36 2.06 7.38
CA GLU A 312 1.07 0.82 8.10
C GLU A 312 2.36 0.03 8.32
N GLU A 313 3.23 -0.01 7.32
CA GLU A 313 4.56 -0.60 7.42
C GLU A 313 5.45 0.15 8.43
N VAL A 314 5.30 1.47 8.57
CA VAL A 314 5.93 2.26 9.64
C VAL A 314 5.47 1.79 11.02
N ARG A 315 4.16 1.57 11.21
CA ARG A 315 3.60 1.08 12.48
C ARG A 315 4.18 -0.28 12.83
N ILE A 316 4.25 -1.19 11.86
CA ILE A 316 4.84 -2.53 12.01
C ILE A 316 6.33 -2.44 12.38
N LEU A 317 7.12 -1.59 11.71
CA LEU A 317 8.52 -1.41 12.03
C LEU A 317 8.74 -0.80 13.43
N ILE A 318 7.92 0.17 13.85
CA ILE A 318 7.99 0.70 15.22
C ILE A 318 7.74 -0.42 16.23
N LEU A 319 6.70 -1.23 16.01
CA LEU A 319 6.39 -2.37 16.86
C LEU A 319 7.56 -3.35 16.91
N ALA A 320 8.11 -3.72 15.76
CA ALA A 320 9.24 -4.62 15.66
C ALA A 320 10.45 -4.09 16.46
N ILE A 321 10.82 -2.82 16.27
CA ILE A 321 11.92 -2.17 17.01
C ILE A 321 11.68 -2.21 18.53
N GLU A 322 10.46 -1.87 18.96
CA GLU A 322 10.10 -1.85 20.39
C GLU A 322 10.21 -3.24 21.03
N GLN A 323 9.76 -4.29 20.32
CA GLN A 323 9.88 -5.65 20.80
C GLN A 323 11.31 -6.19 20.71
N THR A 324 12.09 -5.84 19.67
CA THR A 324 13.53 -6.15 19.62
C THR A 324 14.25 -5.57 20.83
N ASN A 325 13.94 -4.34 21.24
CA ASN A 325 14.53 -3.74 22.43
C ASN A 325 14.23 -4.55 23.69
N HIS A 326 13.01 -5.11 23.81
CA HIS A 326 12.66 -5.97 24.93
C HIS A 326 13.44 -7.29 24.89
N VAL A 327 13.46 -7.97 23.74
CA VAL A 327 14.18 -9.23 23.55
C VAL A 327 15.68 -9.05 23.78
N PHE A 328 16.26 -7.93 23.36
CA PHE A 328 17.63 -7.55 23.69
C PHE A 328 17.89 -7.47 25.19
N GLN A 329 16.95 -6.96 26.01
CA GLN A 329 17.13 -7.00 27.46
C GLN A 329 17.08 -8.42 28.03
N LEU A 330 16.29 -9.33 27.45
CA LEU A 330 16.28 -10.74 27.85
C LEU A 330 17.61 -11.43 27.50
N ALA A 331 18.12 -11.20 26.29
CA ALA A 331 19.43 -11.71 25.87
C ALA A 331 20.56 -11.20 26.77
N ARG A 332 20.51 -9.93 27.20
CA ARG A 332 21.45 -9.36 28.20
C ARG A 332 21.40 -10.04 29.57
N GLN A 333 20.27 -10.67 29.91
CA GLN A 333 20.10 -11.46 31.12
C GLN A 333 20.47 -12.94 30.91
N GLU A 334 21.13 -13.27 29.79
CA GLU A 334 21.53 -14.63 29.41
C GLU A 334 20.36 -15.60 29.26
N ILE A 335 19.17 -15.08 28.91
CA ILE A 335 18.02 -15.91 28.54
C ILE A 335 18.21 -16.30 27.06
N PRO A 336 18.44 -17.58 26.74
CA PRO A 336 18.72 -18.01 25.37
C PRO A 336 17.48 -17.92 24.48
N LEU A 337 17.69 -17.58 23.21
CA LEU A 337 16.67 -17.67 22.17
C LEU A 337 16.85 -18.97 21.38
N PRO A 338 15.77 -19.71 21.08
CA PRO A 338 15.84 -20.88 20.21
C PRO A 338 16.41 -20.52 18.83
N LEU A 339 17.25 -21.40 18.29
CA LEU A 339 17.80 -21.23 16.94
C LEU A 339 16.76 -21.63 15.88
N PHE A 340 16.49 -20.70 14.96
CA PHE A 340 15.57 -20.94 13.84
C PHE A 340 16.03 -22.12 12.97
N GLN A 341 15.08 -22.97 12.55
CA GLN A 341 15.30 -24.23 11.81
C GLN A 341 16.15 -25.31 12.52
N GLN A 342 16.62 -25.07 13.75
CA GLN A 342 17.34 -26.09 14.54
C GLN A 342 16.51 -26.64 15.70
N GLU A 343 15.57 -25.84 16.21
CA GLU A 343 14.65 -26.21 17.28
C GLU A 343 13.21 -26.33 16.77
N ASP A 344 12.38 -27.09 17.49
CA ASP A 344 10.95 -27.32 17.18
C ASP A 344 10.04 -26.19 17.70
N LYS A 345 10.61 -25.24 18.43
CA LYS A 345 9.94 -24.11 19.05
C LYS A 345 10.61 -22.80 18.69
N ILE A 346 9.82 -21.74 18.68
CA ILE A 346 10.26 -20.38 18.44
C ILE A 346 9.75 -19.46 19.55
N PHE A 347 10.61 -18.55 19.99
CA PHE A 347 10.25 -17.55 20.99
C PHE A 347 9.28 -16.53 20.39
N ALA A 348 8.18 -16.26 21.09
CA ALA A 348 7.13 -15.36 20.64
C ALA A 348 6.74 -14.34 21.71
N ARG A 349 6.45 -13.12 21.26
CA ARG A 349 5.86 -12.03 22.02
C ARG A 349 4.40 -11.90 21.63
N ILE A 350 3.50 -12.29 22.54
CA ILE A 350 2.05 -12.31 22.30
C ILE A 350 1.40 -11.17 23.07
N PRO A 351 0.64 -10.28 22.41
CA PRO A 351 0.03 -9.16 23.08
C PRO A 351 -1.35 -9.56 23.64
N TYR A 352 -1.71 -8.99 24.78
CA TYR A 352 -3.04 -9.18 25.38
C TYR A 352 -3.54 -7.88 25.99
N GLU A 353 -4.85 -7.67 25.91
CA GLU A 353 -5.48 -6.48 26.47
C GLU A 353 -5.88 -6.72 27.93
N SER A 354 -5.52 -5.78 28.79
CA SER A 354 -5.98 -5.73 30.18
C SER A 354 -6.71 -4.42 30.47
N VAL A 355 -7.34 -4.34 31.65
CA VAL A 355 -7.97 -3.11 32.15
C VAL A 355 -7.00 -1.91 32.27
N GLN A 356 -5.70 -2.15 32.25
CA GLN A 356 -4.64 -1.13 32.32
C GLN A 356 -4.01 -0.81 30.96
N GLY A 357 -4.49 -1.42 29.88
CA GLY A 357 -4.00 -1.25 28.52
C GLY A 357 -3.40 -2.52 27.94
N MET A 358 -2.63 -2.37 26.86
CA MET A 358 -1.98 -3.49 26.17
C MET A 358 -0.74 -3.98 26.92
N HIS A 359 -0.67 -5.28 27.14
CA HIS A 359 0.48 -5.96 27.73
C HIS A 359 1.01 -7.04 26.79
N TRP A 360 2.15 -7.61 27.14
CA TRP A 360 2.83 -8.61 26.34
C TRP A 360 3.29 -9.78 27.20
N GLU A 361 3.08 -10.99 26.71
CA GLU A 361 3.57 -12.24 27.27
C GLU A 361 4.69 -12.83 26.42
N ASN A 362 5.42 -13.77 27.00
CA ASN A 362 6.49 -14.51 26.33
C ASN A 362 6.04 -15.96 26.23
N GLU A 363 6.01 -16.50 25.01
CA GLU A 363 5.61 -17.86 24.74
C GLU A 363 6.66 -18.59 23.88
N LEU A 364 6.65 -19.93 23.97
CA LEU A 364 7.40 -20.79 23.05
C LEU A 364 6.39 -21.53 22.17
N LEU A 365 6.22 -21.05 20.94
CA LEU A 365 5.29 -21.63 19.97
C LEU A 365 5.92 -22.82 19.27
N HIS A 366 5.15 -23.89 19.04
CA HIS A 366 5.60 -25.01 18.20
C HIS A 366 5.51 -24.63 16.72
N ILE A 367 6.55 -24.93 15.94
CA ILE A 367 6.57 -24.64 14.49
C ILE A 367 5.37 -25.27 13.77
N ASP A 368 5.00 -26.50 14.11
CA ASP A 368 3.83 -27.17 13.53
C ASP A 368 2.53 -26.37 13.71
N SER A 369 2.38 -25.62 14.81
CA SER A 369 1.18 -24.79 15.03
C SER A 369 1.11 -23.58 14.09
N ILE A 370 2.26 -23.15 13.59
CA ILE A 370 2.41 -22.08 12.60
C ILE A 370 2.24 -22.65 11.19
N GLU A 371 2.67 -23.90 10.97
CA GLU A 371 2.61 -24.57 9.66
C GLU A 371 1.27 -25.26 9.35
N ASN A 372 0.51 -25.71 10.36
CA ASN A 372 -0.70 -26.53 10.17
C ASN A 372 -1.92 -25.80 9.56
N GLY A 373 -1.83 -24.49 9.30
CA GLY A 373 -2.78 -23.76 8.44
C GLY A 373 -2.48 -23.91 6.94
N ASN A 374 -1.34 -24.48 6.56
CA ASN A 374 -0.66 -24.20 5.29
C ASN A 374 -0.84 -25.26 4.21
N SER A 375 -2.03 -25.87 4.06
CA SER A 375 -2.31 -26.52 2.78
C SER A 375 -2.50 -25.43 1.75
N PRO A 376 -1.62 -25.34 0.75
CA PRO A 376 -1.74 -24.27 -0.22
C PRO A 376 -3.09 -24.37 -0.92
N LEU A 377 -3.86 -23.27 -0.96
CA LEU A 377 -5.19 -23.29 -1.58
C LEU A 377 -5.12 -23.90 -2.99
N PRO A 378 -6.12 -24.72 -3.37
CA PRO A 378 -6.17 -25.27 -4.72
C PRO A 378 -6.20 -24.12 -5.72
N VAL A 379 -5.33 -24.20 -6.73
CA VAL A 379 -5.30 -23.20 -7.80
C VAL A 379 -6.56 -23.37 -8.64
N GLU A 380 -7.26 -22.26 -8.89
CA GLU A 380 -8.45 -22.27 -9.72
C GLU A 380 -8.10 -22.31 -11.21
N GLN A 381 -9.03 -22.81 -12.03
CA GLN A 381 -8.89 -22.72 -13.47
C GLN A 381 -9.35 -21.34 -13.95
N ILE A 382 -8.42 -20.61 -14.56
CA ILE A 382 -8.65 -19.24 -15.05
C ILE A 382 -8.98 -19.26 -16.55
N VAL A 383 -8.31 -20.11 -17.33
CA VAL A 383 -8.56 -20.26 -18.77
C VAL A 383 -9.87 -21.00 -19.06
N SER A 384 -10.55 -20.64 -20.15
CA SER A 384 -11.86 -21.18 -20.47
C SER A 384 -11.83 -22.65 -20.92
N ASP A 385 -12.93 -23.37 -20.68
CA ASP A 385 -13.09 -24.74 -21.22
C ASP A 385 -13.01 -24.81 -22.75
N VAL A 386 -13.32 -23.71 -23.45
CA VAL A 386 -13.24 -23.63 -24.91
C VAL A 386 -11.78 -23.66 -25.36
N GLU A 387 -10.92 -22.84 -24.74
CA GLU A 387 -9.48 -22.80 -25.04
C GLU A 387 -8.81 -24.15 -24.75
N ILE A 388 -9.15 -24.78 -23.63
CA ILE A 388 -8.62 -26.11 -23.27
C ILE A 388 -9.06 -27.16 -24.31
N LYS A 389 -10.33 -27.14 -24.74
CA LYS A 389 -10.84 -28.07 -25.77
C LYS A 389 -10.14 -27.86 -27.11
N LEU A 390 -9.89 -26.60 -27.49
CA LEU A 390 -9.19 -26.27 -28.72
C LEU A 390 -7.76 -26.83 -28.69
N ALA A 391 -7.00 -26.56 -27.62
CA ALA A 391 -5.65 -27.09 -27.43
C ALA A 391 -5.63 -28.63 -27.49
N LYS A 392 -6.58 -29.29 -26.83
CA LYS A 392 -6.72 -30.75 -26.82
C LYS A 392 -7.06 -31.36 -28.18
N SER A 393 -7.72 -30.60 -29.06
CA SER A 393 -8.09 -31.07 -30.40
C SER A 393 -6.94 -31.07 -31.41
N THR A 394 -5.81 -30.44 -31.06
CA THR A 394 -4.62 -30.40 -31.91
C THR A 394 -3.92 -31.76 -31.99
N ALA A 395 -3.15 -31.98 -33.07
CA ALA A 395 -2.35 -33.19 -33.20
C ALA A 395 -1.26 -33.25 -32.11
N VAL A 396 -0.85 -34.44 -31.69
CA VAL A 396 0.21 -34.60 -30.68
C VAL A 396 1.59 -34.40 -31.32
N LEU A 397 2.41 -33.53 -30.71
CA LEU A 397 3.84 -33.40 -31.00
C LEU A 397 4.59 -34.54 -30.32
N ASN A 398 5.34 -35.33 -31.07
CA ASN A 398 6.18 -36.41 -30.52
C ASN A 398 7.50 -35.89 -29.93
N SER A 399 7.43 -34.82 -29.15
CA SER A 399 8.54 -34.26 -28.37
C SER A 399 8.05 -33.91 -26.96
N SER A 400 9.00 -33.77 -26.05
CA SER A 400 8.77 -33.23 -24.71
C SER A 400 9.09 -31.74 -24.70
N ILE A 401 8.35 -30.96 -23.92
CA ILE A 401 8.60 -29.52 -23.75
C ILE A 401 8.97 -29.26 -22.30
N GLN A 402 10.08 -28.55 -22.06
CA GLN A 402 10.35 -27.90 -20.79
C GLN A 402 9.52 -26.62 -20.75
N PHE A 403 8.68 -26.49 -19.72
CA PHE A 403 7.86 -25.30 -19.53
C PHE A 403 8.08 -24.74 -18.13
N ASP A 404 8.26 -23.43 -18.06
CA ASP A 404 8.41 -22.72 -16.79
C ASP A 404 7.78 -21.32 -16.85
N LEU A 405 7.41 -20.82 -15.68
CA LEU A 405 7.00 -19.44 -15.45
C LEU A 405 7.94 -18.84 -14.40
N PHE A 406 8.61 -17.75 -14.73
CA PHE A 406 9.57 -17.11 -13.82
C PHE A 406 9.56 -15.58 -13.98
N TYR A 407 10.02 -14.87 -12.96
CA TYR A 407 10.19 -13.42 -13.03
C TYR A 407 11.40 -13.06 -13.88
N ILE A 408 11.28 -11.99 -14.66
CA ILE A 408 12.43 -11.36 -15.31
C ILE A 408 12.92 -10.17 -14.49
N ASN A 409 14.24 -9.96 -14.45
CA ASN A 409 14.88 -8.90 -13.67
C ASN A 409 14.84 -7.54 -14.39
N MET A 410 13.70 -7.21 -14.98
CA MET A 410 13.46 -5.97 -15.70
C MET A 410 12.22 -5.31 -15.08
N PRO A 411 12.37 -4.53 -13.99
CA PRO A 411 11.24 -3.93 -13.33
C PRO A 411 10.54 -2.95 -14.27
N VAL A 412 9.22 -3.07 -14.36
CA VAL A 412 8.36 -2.19 -15.15
C VAL A 412 7.46 -1.38 -14.22
N GLN A 413 7.13 -0.16 -14.65
CA GLN A 413 6.33 0.79 -13.88
C GLN A 413 5.18 1.26 -14.76
N SER A 414 3.93 1.05 -14.31
CA SER A 414 2.73 1.39 -15.08
C SER A 414 2.49 2.89 -15.13
N ALA A 415 2.69 3.60 -14.01
CA ALA A 415 2.61 5.05 -13.93
C ALA A 415 3.68 5.67 -13.01
N THR A 416 3.98 6.96 -13.24
CA THR A 416 4.94 7.69 -12.41
C THR A 416 4.50 7.74 -10.95
N GLY A 417 5.35 7.26 -10.04
CA GLY A 417 5.09 7.27 -8.59
C GLY A 417 4.53 5.96 -8.04
N GLU A 418 4.13 5.02 -8.91
CA GLU A 418 3.70 3.68 -8.48
C GLU A 418 4.88 2.75 -8.24
N ARG A 419 4.71 1.75 -7.36
CA ARG A 419 5.73 0.73 -7.11
C ARG A 419 5.98 -0.10 -8.37
N PRO A 420 7.21 -0.13 -8.92
CA PRO A 420 7.55 -1.00 -10.04
C PRO A 420 7.44 -2.47 -9.66
N TYR A 421 7.29 -3.33 -10.66
CA TYR A 421 7.16 -4.76 -10.45
C TYR A 421 7.96 -5.56 -11.48
N PHE A 422 8.31 -6.78 -11.12
CA PHE A 422 8.97 -7.73 -12.00
C PHE A 422 7.90 -8.49 -12.78
N PRO A 423 7.87 -8.41 -14.12
CA PRO A 423 6.88 -9.13 -14.90
C PRO A 423 7.25 -10.61 -14.99
N TYR A 424 6.24 -11.44 -15.24
CA TYR A 424 6.42 -12.86 -15.48
C TYR A 424 6.77 -13.13 -16.94
N MET A 425 7.64 -14.10 -17.18
CA MET A 425 7.88 -14.70 -18.48
C MET A 425 7.50 -16.18 -18.44
N ALA A 426 6.67 -16.60 -19.39
CA ALA A 426 6.48 -18.02 -19.67
C ALA A 426 7.36 -18.42 -20.85
N VAL A 427 7.97 -19.60 -20.77
CA VAL A 427 8.77 -20.15 -21.87
C VAL A 427 8.44 -21.62 -22.08
N GLY A 428 8.28 -22.01 -23.34
CA GLY A 428 8.20 -23.40 -23.78
C GLY A 428 9.39 -23.74 -24.67
N ILE A 429 10.26 -24.65 -24.20
CA ILE A 429 11.48 -25.05 -24.90
C ILE A 429 11.43 -26.54 -25.23
N ASP A 430 11.76 -26.91 -26.46
CA ASP A 430 11.87 -28.31 -26.85
C ASP A 430 12.98 -29.01 -26.06
N SER A 431 12.65 -30.08 -25.33
CA SER A 431 13.59 -30.71 -24.38
C SER A 431 14.75 -31.44 -25.05
N GLN A 432 14.71 -31.70 -26.36
CA GLN A 432 15.76 -32.43 -27.07
C GLN A 432 16.71 -31.51 -27.83
N THR A 433 16.16 -30.43 -28.40
CA THR A 433 16.90 -29.52 -29.27
C THR A 433 17.32 -28.23 -28.58
N GLY A 434 16.73 -27.90 -27.42
CA GLY A 434 16.93 -26.61 -26.75
C GLY A 434 16.30 -25.43 -27.49
N MET A 435 15.51 -25.68 -28.53
CA MET A 435 14.87 -24.63 -29.33
C MET A 435 13.69 -24.02 -28.55
N VAL A 436 13.72 -22.70 -28.38
CA VAL A 436 12.59 -21.94 -27.82
C VAL A 436 11.43 -22.00 -28.82
N LEU A 437 10.34 -22.66 -28.43
CA LEU A 437 9.15 -22.83 -29.27
C LEU A 437 8.22 -21.62 -29.14
N HIS A 438 8.11 -21.10 -27.93
CA HIS A 438 7.36 -19.89 -27.63
C HIS A 438 7.85 -19.28 -26.31
N GLN A 439 7.79 -17.96 -26.22
CA GLN A 439 8.01 -17.19 -25.00
C GLN A 439 7.04 -16.00 -25.02
N ASP A 440 6.55 -15.60 -23.86
CA ASP A 440 5.73 -14.40 -23.70
C ASP A 440 5.99 -13.74 -22.35
N ILE A 441 5.79 -12.42 -22.29
CA ILE A 441 5.92 -11.61 -21.07
C ILE A 441 4.53 -11.12 -20.69
N PHE A 442 4.16 -11.30 -19.43
CA PHE A 442 2.84 -10.95 -18.92
C PHE A 442 2.89 -9.70 -18.04
N GLU A 443 1.93 -8.82 -18.27
CA GLU A 443 1.69 -7.66 -17.40
C GLU A 443 0.90 -8.03 -16.14
N SER A 444 0.01 -9.04 -16.23
CA SER A 444 -0.77 -9.54 -15.09
C SER A 444 0.16 -10.06 -14.00
N ARG A 445 -0.17 -9.76 -12.74
CA ARG A 445 0.59 -10.23 -11.56
C ARG A 445 0.13 -11.61 -11.08
N ASP A 446 -0.92 -12.17 -11.67
CA ASP A 446 -1.43 -13.49 -11.31
C ASP A 446 -0.60 -14.60 -11.95
N ALA A 447 0.21 -15.28 -11.13
CA ALA A 447 1.04 -16.40 -11.57
C ALA A 447 0.24 -17.57 -12.15
N ALA A 448 -0.94 -17.86 -11.61
CA ALA A 448 -1.79 -18.95 -12.10
C ALA A 448 -2.38 -18.60 -13.46
N GLU A 449 -2.83 -17.35 -13.65
CA GLU A 449 -3.31 -16.87 -14.94
C GLU A 449 -2.20 -17.01 -15.99
N ASN A 450 -1.02 -16.47 -15.69
CA ASN A 450 0.10 -16.41 -16.62
C ASN A 450 0.63 -17.80 -16.97
N ALA A 451 0.73 -18.71 -16.00
CA ALA A 451 1.14 -20.09 -16.27
C ALA A 451 0.14 -20.79 -17.20
N GLN A 452 -1.16 -20.70 -16.89
CA GLN A 452 -2.21 -21.38 -17.65
C GLN A 452 -2.32 -20.83 -19.07
N ARG A 453 -2.32 -19.49 -19.23
CA ARG A 453 -2.32 -18.83 -20.54
C ARG A 453 -1.05 -19.14 -21.33
N GLY A 454 0.12 -19.03 -20.70
CA GLY A 454 1.40 -19.29 -21.32
C GLY A 454 1.49 -20.71 -21.90
N LEU A 455 1.02 -21.72 -21.16
CA LEU A 455 0.96 -23.09 -21.67
C LEU A 455 0.06 -23.21 -22.91
N LEU A 456 -1.11 -22.59 -22.90
CA LEU A 456 -2.03 -22.64 -24.03
C LEU A 456 -1.47 -21.90 -25.26
N GLN A 457 -0.81 -20.76 -25.07
CA GLN A 457 -0.13 -20.02 -26.14
C GLN A 457 1.03 -20.84 -26.74
N VAL A 458 1.79 -21.58 -25.93
CA VAL A 458 2.81 -22.53 -26.44
C VAL A 458 2.16 -23.56 -27.37
N VAL A 459 1.05 -24.17 -26.96
CA VAL A 459 0.33 -25.18 -27.77
C VAL A 459 -0.23 -24.56 -29.05
N GLU A 460 -0.82 -23.37 -28.96
CA GLU A 460 -1.34 -22.62 -30.11
C GLU A 460 -0.22 -22.31 -31.11
N ARG A 461 0.92 -21.80 -30.62
CA ARG A 461 2.05 -21.40 -31.47
C ARG A 461 2.68 -22.57 -32.22
N ILE A 462 2.78 -23.73 -31.57
CA ILE A 462 3.29 -24.97 -32.19
C ILE A 462 2.22 -25.61 -33.08
N GLY A 463 0.94 -25.33 -32.81
CA GLY A 463 -0.21 -25.97 -33.45
C GLY A 463 -0.39 -27.44 -33.07
N LYS A 464 0.30 -27.91 -32.03
CA LYS A 464 0.32 -29.30 -31.56
C LYS A 464 0.48 -29.38 -30.05
N LEU A 465 -0.24 -30.30 -29.43
CA LEU A 465 -0.12 -30.60 -28.00
C LEU A 465 1.16 -31.44 -27.76
N PRO A 466 2.07 -31.06 -26.83
CA PRO A 466 3.22 -31.89 -26.51
C PRO A 466 2.80 -33.27 -25.99
N LYS A 467 3.63 -34.28 -26.22
CA LYS A 467 3.40 -35.62 -25.66
C LYS A 467 3.67 -35.66 -24.15
N LYS A 468 4.56 -34.80 -23.68
CA LYS A 468 5.00 -34.70 -22.28
C LYS A 468 5.44 -33.27 -21.97
N LEU A 469 5.05 -32.77 -20.81
CA LEU A 469 5.55 -31.53 -20.24
C LEU A 469 6.57 -31.86 -19.13
N VAL A 470 7.68 -31.14 -19.07
CA VAL A 470 8.70 -31.25 -18.02
C VAL A 470 8.78 -29.90 -17.33
N LEU A 471 8.62 -29.86 -16.02
CA LEU A 471 8.38 -28.61 -15.29
C LEU A 471 8.73 -28.72 -13.80
N THR A 472 8.81 -27.59 -13.10
CA THR A 472 9.09 -27.54 -11.66
C THR A 472 7.84 -27.85 -10.81
N ALA A 473 8.02 -28.17 -9.53
CA ALA A 473 6.90 -28.41 -8.63
C ALA A 473 5.98 -27.17 -8.46
N ALA A 474 6.57 -25.96 -8.44
CA ALA A 474 5.84 -24.71 -8.38
C ALA A 474 4.97 -24.52 -9.63
N THR A 475 5.55 -24.64 -10.82
CA THR A 475 4.84 -24.50 -12.10
C THR A 475 3.79 -25.61 -12.28
N HIS A 476 4.03 -26.82 -11.77
CA HIS A 476 3.04 -27.91 -11.81
C HIS A 476 1.75 -27.51 -11.09
N ARG A 477 1.91 -26.92 -9.90
CA ARG A 477 0.79 -26.54 -9.06
C ARG A 477 -0.08 -25.48 -9.72
N LEU A 478 0.53 -24.48 -10.37
CA LEU A 478 -0.18 -23.44 -11.13
C LEU A 478 -0.97 -24.00 -12.32
N LEU A 479 -0.47 -25.09 -12.91
CA LEU A 479 -1.01 -25.70 -14.12
C LEU A 479 -1.96 -26.87 -13.86
N GLU A 480 -2.05 -27.39 -12.63
CA GLU A 480 -2.82 -28.61 -12.33
C GLU A 480 -4.20 -28.60 -13.02
N PRO A 481 -5.07 -27.58 -12.80
CA PRO A 481 -6.45 -27.64 -13.28
C PRO A 481 -6.54 -27.82 -14.79
N VAL A 482 -5.57 -27.26 -15.52
CA VAL A 482 -5.45 -27.33 -16.98
C VAL A 482 -4.87 -28.67 -17.41
N LEU A 483 -3.80 -29.14 -16.76
CA LEU A 483 -3.15 -30.43 -17.07
C LEU A 483 -4.12 -31.60 -16.92
N SER A 484 -4.92 -31.58 -15.85
CA SER A 484 -5.96 -32.56 -15.57
C SER A 484 -7.00 -32.66 -16.69
N LYS A 485 -7.47 -31.53 -17.22
CA LYS A 485 -8.44 -31.51 -18.33
C LYS A 485 -7.82 -31.86 -19.69
N LEU A 486 -6.60 -31.41 -19.95
CA LEU A 486 -5.84 -31.77 -21.16
C LEU A 486 -5.50 -33.27 -21.19
N LYS A 487 -5.40 -33.93 -20.01
CA LYS A 487 -4.84 -35.28 -19.85
C LYS A 487 -3.40 -35.35 -20.36
N LEU A 488 -2.67 -34.25 -20.21
CA LEU A 488 -1.27 -34.12 -20.62
C LEU A 488 -0.38 -34.78 -19.56
N LYS A 489 0.59 -35.59 -20.00
CA LYS A 489 1.59 -36.16 -19.07
C LYS A 489 2.54 -35.07 -18.63
N ALA A 490 2.66 -34.83 -17.33
CA ALA A 490 3.66 -33.96 -16.73
C ALA A 490 4.72 -34.78 -15.98
N GLU A 491 5.97 -34.38 -16.08
CA GLU A 491 7.08 -34.84 -15.25
C GLU A 491 7.59 -33.66 -14.44
N VAL A 492 7.54 -33.82 -13.12
CA VAL A 492 8.02 -32.81 -12.17
C VAL A 492 9.50 -33.07 -11.90
N VAL A 493 10.33 -32.05 -12.12
CA VAL A 493 11.77 -32.09 -11.88
C VAL A 493 12.20 -30.93 -10.99
N SER A 494 13.34 -31.05 -10.34
CA SER A 494 13.93 -29.96 -9.54
C SER A 494 14.77 -28.98 -10.37
N PHE A 495 15.06 -29.29 -11.63
CA PHE A 495 15.96 -28.51 -12.48
C PHE A 495 15.59 -28.67 -13.95
N LEU A 496 15.55 -27.55 -14.69
CA LEU A 496 15.19 -27.47 -16.11
C LEU A 496 16.37 -26.93 -16.93
N PRO A 497 17.27 -27.80 -17.45
CA PRO A 497 18.56 -27.35 -18.02
C PRO A 497 18.43 -26.37 -19.19
N GLU A 498 17.42 -26.55 -20.05
CA GLU A 498 17.23 -25.69 -21.22
C GLU A 498 16.64 -24.34 -20.82
N VAL A 499 15.75 -24.33 -19.83
CA VAL A 499 15.20 -23.09 -19.25
C VAL A 499 16.28 -22.31 -18.51
N GLU A 500 17.15 -22.98 -17.75
CA GLU A 500 18.26 -22.30 -17.06
C GLU A 500 19.31 -21.74 -18.03
N SER A 501 19.58 -22.46 -19.12
CA SER A 501 20.42 -21.95 -20.21
C SER A 501 19.80 -20.72 -20.87
N PHE A 502 18.48 -20.71 -21.06
CA PHE A 502 17.73 -19.58 -21.57
C PHE A 502 17.74 -18.37 -20.62
N LYS A 503 17.48 -18.58 -19.31
CA LYS A 503 17.59 -17.54 -18.28
C LYS A 503 18.99 -16.92 -18.24
N THR A 504 20.03 -17.74 -18.34
CA THR A 504 21.43 -17.27 -18.40
C THR A 504 21.71 -16.45 -19.65
N ALA A 505 21.12 -16.80 -20.80
CA ALA A 505 21.27 -16.02 -22.02
C ALA A 505 20.52 -14.68 -21.92
N LEU A 506 19.31 -14.66 -21.34
CA LEU A 506 18.54 -13.44 -21.13
C LEU A 506 19.29 -12.42 -20.28
N SER A 507 19.89 -12.84 -19.16
CA SER A 507 20.62 -11.93 -18.26
C SER A 507 21.88 -11.32 -18.88
N GLN A 508 22.45 -11.91 -19.94
CA GLN A 508 23.58 -11.33 -20.67
C GLN A 508 23.18 -10.14 -21.55
N PHE A 509 21.90 -9.97 -21.87
CA PHE A 509 21.39 -8.82 -22.62
C PHE A 509 20.96 -7.66 -21.70
N GLU A 510 20.99 -7.85 -20.38
CA GLU A 510 20.61 -6.86 -19.36
C GLU A 510 21.78 -5.95 -18.92
N THR A 511 23.01 -6.22 -19.38
CA THR A 511 24.20 -5.33 -19.24
C THR A 511 24.49 -4.56 -20.50
#